data_AF-A0A7C2A5S6-F1
#
_entry.id   AF-A0A7C2A5S6-F1
#
_cell.length_a   1.000
_cell.length_b   1.000
_cell.length_c   1.000
_cell.angle_alpha   90.00
_cell.angle_beta   90.00
_cell.angle_gamma   90.00
#
_symmetry.space_group_name_H-M   'P 1'
#
loop_
_entity.id
_entity.type
_entity.pdbx_description
1 polymer ?
#
loop_
_entity_poly.entity_id
_entity_poly.type
_entity_poly.pdbx_seq_one_letter_code
_entity_poly.pdbx_strand_id
1 'polypeptide(L)'
;MSNVKSFTVGSSTYNVARASAVQQDEVLSILTAALIQRLVAAGENNIEADESVLFPMMMSLPFQVKQKFDELLMSRITINGREDFIGYKDFDGKVTDYNRLRAKVLKWNLEGFFTYWAEEKSAAIEAMQENQQ
;
A
#
# COMPACT_ATOMS: atom_id res chain seq x y z
N MET A 1 -11.91 11.69 9.44
CA MET A 1 -11.29 10.35 9.37
C MET A 1 -10.18 10.29 10.41
N SER A 2 -9.97 9.15 11.08
CA SER A 2 -8.92 9.01 12.10
C SER A 2 -7.53 9.17 11.46
N ASN A 3 -6.66 10.00 12.06
CA ASN A 3 -5.27 10.16 11.65
C ASN A 3 -4.39 8.97 12.06
N VAL A 4 -4.93 8.00 12.79
CA VAL A 4 -4.23 6.79 13.21
C VAL A 4 -5.10 5.56 12.91
N LYS A 5 -4.50 4.50 12.36
CA LYS A 5 -5.18 3.23 12.08
C LYS A 5 -4.35 2.06 12.58
N SER A 6 -5.01 1.08 13.18
CA SER A 6 -4.40 -0.16 13.65
C SER A 6 -4.37 -1.20 12.53
N PHE A 7 -3.24 -1.86 12.37
CA PHE A 7 -3.03 -2.97 11.45
C PHE A 7 -2.48 -4.17 12.23
N THR A 8 -3.08 -5.33 12.05
CA THR A 8 -2.57 -6.59 12.63
C THR A 8 -1.84 -7.38 11.55
N VAL A 9 -0.62 -7.82 11.88
CA VAL A 9 0.20 -8.70 11.03
C VAL A 9 0.83 -9.77 11.92
N GLY A 10 0.60 -11.04 11.57
CA GLY A 10 0.97 -12.16 12.43
C GLY A 10 0.28 -12.04 13.80
N SER A 11 1.07 -12.04 14.87
CA SER A 11 0.61 -11.90 16.25
C SER A 11 0.69 -10.48 16.81
N SER A 12 1.10 -9.49 15.99
CA SER A 12 1.39 -8.13 16.43
C SER A 12 0.42 -7.12 15.83
N THR A 13 0.08 -6.08 16.61
CA THR A 13 -0.75 -4.96 16.17
C THR A 13 0.07 -3.68 16.16
N TYR A 14 -0.05 -2.94 15.06
CA TYR A 14 0.73 -1.75 14.72
C TYR A 14 -0.22 -0.58 14.54
N ASN A 15 -0.07 0.49 15.32
CA ASN A 15 -0.84 1.71 15.09
C ASN A 15 -0.03 2.66 14.24
N VAL A 16 -0.54 3.02 13.07
CA VAL A 16 0.17 3.81 12.07
C VAL A 16 -0.52 5.15 11.96
N ALA A 17 0.24 6.24 12.12
CA ALA A 17 -0.27 7.56 11.78
C ALA A 17 -0.30 7.75 10.26
N ARG A 18 -1.36 8.39 9.75
CA ARG A 18 -1.47 8.74 8.33
C ARG A 18 -0.35 9.71 7.99
N ALA A 19 0.33 9.45 6.89
CA ALA A 19 1.37 10.33 6.37
C ALA A 19 0.76 11.63 5.86
N SER A 20 1.55 12.70 5.81
CA SER A 20 1.10 13.97 5.23
C SER A 20 0.82 13.83 3.73
N ALA A 21 0.05 14.75 3.15
CA ALA A 21 -0.23 14.76 1.70
C ALA A 21 1.05 14.80 0.86
N VAL A 22 2.07 15.54 1.31
CA VAL A 22 3.39 15.61 0.65
C VAL A 22 4.08 14.25 0.64
N GLN A 23 4.08 13.55 1.78
CA GLN A 23 4.68 12.20 1.87
C GLN A 23 3.90 11.16 1.07
N GLN A 24 2.57 11.29 1.00
CA GLN A 24 1.73 10.44 0.16
C GLN A 24 2.06 10.64 -1.33
N ASP A 25 2.15 11.88 -1.79
CA ASP A 25 2.49 12.21 -3.17
C ASP A 25 3.91 11.78 -3.55
N GLU A 26 4.88 11.92 -2.62
CA GLU A 26 6.25 11.46 -2.81
C GLU A 26 6.31 9.93 -2.96
N VAL A 27 5.61 9.17 -2.09
CA VAL A 27 5.53 7.71 -2.24
C VAL A 27 4.82 7.31 -3.51
N LEU A 28 3.72 7.99 -3.86
CA LEU A 28 3.02 7.73 -5.11
C LEU A 28 3.99 7.89 -6.27
N SER A 29 4.68 9.04 -6.38
CA SER A 29 5.66 9.33 -7.44
C SER A 29 6.73 8.24 -7.59
N ILE A 30 7.25 7.72 -6.47
CA ILE A 30 8.28 6.66 -6.48
C ILE A 30 7.69 5.31 -6.94
N LEU A 31 6.43 5.03 -6.61
CA LEU A 31 5.79 3.74 -6.84
C LEU A 31 4.87 3.70 -8.07
N THR A 32 4.53 4.83 -8.69
CA THR A 32 3.48 4.94 -9.73
C THR A 32 3.68 3.95 -10.86
N ALA A 33 4.89 3.87 -11.43
CA ALA A 33 5.17 2.95 -12.53
C ALA A 33 4.96 1.48 -12.11
N ALA A 34 5.43 1.13 -10.91
CA ALA A 34 5.24 -0.21 -10.37
C ALA A 34 3.76 -0.50 -10.11
N LEU A 35 3.03 0.45 -9.51
CA LEU A 35 1.61 0.34 -9.22
C LEU A 35 0.79 0.14 -10.49
N ILE A 36 0.91 1.02 -11.48
CA ILE A 36 0.16 0.94 -12.74
C ILE A 36 0.34 -0.44 -13.40
N GLN A 37 1.57 -0.95 -13.47
CA GLN A 37 1.83 -2.27 -14.04
C GLN A 37 1.05 -3.39 -13.34
N ARG A 38 1.02 -3.40 -12.00
CA ARG A 38 0.27 -4.43 -11.25
C ARG A 38 -1.23 -4.22 -11.38
N LEU A 39 -1.69 -2.97 -11.39
CA LEU A 39 -3.10 -2.63 -11.44
C LEU A 39 -3.74 -2.95 -12.80
N VAL A 40 -3.01 -2.73 -13.89
CA VAL A 40 -3.43 -3.15 -15.23
C VAL A 40 -3.54 -4.68 -15.29
N ALA A 41 -2.49 -5.40 -14.86
CA ALA A 41 -2.51 -6.87 -14.85
C ALA A 41 -3.63 -7.44 -13.96
N ALA A 42 -3.88 -6.83 -12.79
CA ALA A 42 -5.00 -7.20 -11.92
C ALA A 42 -6.34 -6.89 -12.60
N GLY A 43 -6.46 -5.74 -13.26
CA GLY A 43 -7.63 -5.33 -14.03
C GLY A 43 -8.01 -6.32 -15.13
N GLU A 44 -7.04 -6.75 -15.93
CA GLU A 44 -7.22 -7.77 -17.00
C GLU A 44 -7.74 -9.11 -16.48
N ASN A 45 -7.38 -9.47 -15.25
CA ASN A 45 -7.79 -10.72 -14.60
C ASN A 45 -9.00 -10.54 -13.66
N ASN A 46 -9.62 -9.36 -13.66
CA ASN A 46 -10.69 -8.95 -12.77
C ASN A 46 -10.39 -9.15 -11.27
N ILE A 47 -9.13 -8.95 -10.88
CA ILE A 47 -8.64 -9.01 -9.51
C ILE A 47 -8.71 -7.59 -8.91
N GLU A 48 -9.16 -7.48 -7.66
CA GLU A 48 -9.15 -6.20 -6.93
C GLU A 48 -7.71 -5.83 -6.51
N ALA A 49 -7.39 -4.54 -6.56
CA ALA A 49 -6.14 -3.99 -6.05
C ALA A 49 -6.10 -3.99 -4.51
N ASP A 50 -5.92 -5.17 -3.93
CA ASP A 50 -5.89 -5.38 -2.51
C ASP A 50 -4.52 -5.91 -2.04
N GLU A 51 -4.49 -6.44 -0.82
CA GLU A 51 -3.26 -6.99 -0.25
C GLU A 51 -2.67 -8.11 -1.10
N SER A 52 -3.48 -8.89 -1.85
CA SER A 52 -3.02 -9.97 -2.72
C SER A 52 -2.16 -9.46 -3.89
N VAL A 53 -2.39 -8.23 -4.34
CA VAL A 53 -1.62 -7.58 -5.42
C VAL A 53 -0.47 -6.74 -4.85
N LEU A 54 -0.74 -5.99 -3.79
CA LEU A 54 0.22 -5.04 -3.22
C LEU A 54 1.34 -5.73 -2.43
N PHE A 55 1.06 -6.86 -1.78
CA PHE A 55 2.07 -7.60 -1.02
C PHE A 55 3.19 -8.18 -1.90
N PRO A 56 2.90 -8.91 -3.01
CA PRO A 56 3.93 -9.33 -3.95
C PRO A 56 4.71 -8.16 -4.56
N MET A 57 4.03 -7.04 -4.86
CA MET A 57 4.70 -5.83 -5.31
C MET A 57 5.74 -5.39 -4.29
N MET A 58 5.37 -5.24 -3.01
CA MET A 58 6.30 -4.82 -1.95
C MET A 58 7.52 -5.73 -1.87
N MET A 59 7.34 -7.04 -1.96
CA MET A 59 8.47 -7.98 -1.96
C MET A 59 9.43 -7.74 -3.13
N SER A 60 8.89 -7.45 -4.33
CA SER A 60 9.66 -7.25 -5.56
C SER A 60 10.40 -5.91 -5.66
N LEU A 61 10.05 -4.91 -4.85
CA LEU A 61 10.68 -3.60 -4.93
C LEU A 61 12.16 -3.66 -4.55
N PRO A 62 13.04 -2.84 -5.18
CA PRO A 62 14.42 -2.68 -4.75
C PRO A 62 14.51 -2.25 -3.28
N PHE A 63 15.59 -2.65 -2.60
CA PHE A 63 15.75 -2.37 -1.17
C PHE A 63 15.73 -0.87 -0.85
N GLN A 64 16.37 -0.05 -1.67
CA GLN A 64 16.43 1.41 -1.51
C GLN A 64 15.04 2.05 -1.62
N VAL A 65 14.19 1.55 -2.52
CA VAL A 65 12.79 1.99 -2.65
C VAL A 65 12.01 1.64 -1.39
N LYS A 66 12.21 0.43 -0.84
CA LYS A 66 11.59 0.01 0.43
C LYS A 66 12.05 0.86 1.61
N GLN A 67 13.32 1.21 1.69
CA GLN A 67 13.83 2.11 2.74
C GLN A 67 13.18 3.49 2.66
N LYS A 68 13.05 4.06 1.46
CA LYS A 68 12.39 5.36 1.28
C LYS A 68 10.90 5.29 1.60
N PHE A 69 10.24 4.21 1.22
CA PHE A 69 8.86 3.94 1.65
C PHE A 69 8.72 3.93 3.19
N ASP A 70 9.64 3.25 3.89
CA ASP A 70 9.58 3.16 5.34
C ASP A 70 9.79 4.52 6.00
N GLU A 71 10.73 5.31 5.49
CA GLU A 71 10.98 6.68 5.96
C GLU A 71 9.71 7.55 5.85
N LEU A 72 9.00 7.43 4.73
CA LEU A 72 7.84 8.27 4.43
C LEU A 72 6.57 7.82 5.16
N LEU A 73 6.27 6.52 5.21
CA LEU A 73 4.97 6.01 5.71
C LEU A 73 5.07 5.19 6.99
N MET A 74 6.26 4.75 7.38
CA MET A 74 6.46 3.87 8.54
C MET A 74 7.22 4.55 9.69
N SER A 75 7.59 5.82 9.53
CA SER A 75 8.37 6.58 10.54
C SER A 75 7.60 6.90 11.82
N ARG A 76 6.27 6.77 11.82
CA ARG A 76 5.39 7.03 12.97
C ARG A 76 4.45 5.86 13.22
N ILE A 77 5.03 4.71 13.57
CA ILE A 77 4.26 3.54 14.00
C ILE A 77 4.47 3.32 15.49
N THR A 78 3.41 2.92 16.17
CA THR A 78 3.49 2.52 17.58
C THR A 78 3.16 1.05 17.75
N ILE A 79 3.96 0.35 18.56
CA ILE A 79 3.71 -1.04 18.97
C ILE A 79 3.47 -1.03 20.48
N ASN A 80 2.36 -1.61 20.94
CA ASN A 80 2.02 -1.71 22.36
C ASN A 80 2.09 -0.35 23.11
N GLY A 81 1.70 0.75 22.44
CA GLY A 81 1.69 2.09 23.02
C GLY A 81 3.05 2.81 23.08
N ARG A 82 4.13 2.21 22.57
CA ARG A 82 5.43 2.89 22.38
C ARG A 82 5.53 3.42 20.96
N GLU A 83 5.71 4.73 20.81
CA GLU A 83 6.17 5.33 19.55
C GLU A 83 7.59 4.87 19.29
N ASP A 84 7.79 4.08 18.24
CA ASP A 84 9.11 3.57 17.88
C ASP A 84 9.26 3.54 16.37
N PHE A 85 10.46 3.86 15.88
CA PHE A 85 10.76 3.66 14.47
C PHE A 85 10.86 2.15 14.23
N ILE A 86 9.87 1.58 13.55
CA ILE A 86 9.86 0.15 13.27
C ILE A 86 10.70 -0.11 12.02
N GLY A 87 11.82 -0.80 12.22
CA GLY A 87 12.69 -1.24 11.15
C GLY A 87 12.73 -2.76 11.02
N TYR A 88 13.56 -3.25 10.10
CA TYR A 88 13.77 -4.69 9.89
C TYR A 88 14.17 -5.46 11.16
N LYS A 89 14.85 -4.81 12.11
CA LYS A 89 15.26 -5.39 13.40
C LYS A 89 14.06 -5.84 14.25
N ASP A 90 12.93 -5.14 14.13
CA ASP A 90 11.72 -5.39 14.93
C ASP A 90 10.87 -6.53 14.36
N PHE A 91 11.27 -7.04 13.19
CA PHE A 91 10.63 -8.16 12.52
C PHE A 91 11.44 -9.46 12.60
N ASP A 92 12.63 -9.49 13.23
CA ASP A 92 13.46 -10.67 13.56
C ASP A 92 13.18 -11.96 12.73
N GLY A 93 13.53 -11.94 11.44
CA GLY A 93 13.33 -13.07 10.51
C GLY A 93 11.98 -13.14 9.78
N LYS A 94 11.03 -12.26 10.09
CA LYS A 94 9.69 -12.14 9.48
C LYS A 94 9.61 -11.00 8.46
N VAL A 95 10.57 -10.94 7.54
CA VAL A 95 10.60 -9.93 6.46
C VAL A 95 9.32 -9.94 5.62
N THR A 96 8.70 -11.11 5.48
CA THR A 96 7.40 -11.29 4.82
C THR A 96 6.30 -10.49 5.51
N ASP A 97 6.22 -10.56 6.85
CA ASP A 97 5.24 -9.81 7.64
C ASP A 97 5.47 -8.31 7.52
N TYR A 98 6.73 -7.88 7.47
CA TYR A 98 7.02 -6.46 7.27
C TYR A 98 6.51 -5.95 5.92
N ASN A 99 6.73 -6.70 4.84
CA ASN A 99 6.20 -6.34 3.52
C ASN A 99 4.66 -6.39 3.47
N ARG A 100 4.05 -7.28 4.24
CA ARG A 100 2.59 -7.32 4.40
C ARG A 100 2.08 -6.07 5.11
N LEU A 101 2.77 -5.60 6.15
CA LEU A 101 2.47 -4.34 6.81
C LEU A 101 2.60 -3.16 5.83
N ARG A 102 3.69 -3.10 5.05
CA ARG A 102 3.88 -2.07 4.01
C ARG A 102 2.70 -2.02 3.03
N ALA A 103 2.24 -3.17 2.55
CA ALA A 103 1.11 -3.26 1.63
C ALA A 103 -0.18 -2.67 2.24
N LYS A 104 -0.49 -3.03 3.48
CA LYS A 104 -1.64 -2.49 4.21
C LYS A 104 -1.54 -0.98 4.43
N VAL A 105 -0.36 -0.50 4.83
CA VAL A 105 -0.09 0.92 5.05
C VAL A 105 -0.16 1.73 3.76
N LEU A 106 0.35 1.18 2.64
CA LEU A 106 0.23 1.79 1.32
C LEU A 106 -1.24 1.95 0.91
N LYS A 107 -2.03 0.87 0.97
CA LYS A 107 -3.46 0.89 0.59
C LYS A 107 -4.22 1.97 1.36
N TRP A 108 -3.91 2.14 2.64
CA TRP A 108 -4.59 3.13 3.48
C TRP A 108 -4.11 4.57 3.28
N ASN A 109 -2.81 4.79 3.04
CA ASN A 109 -2.29 6.13 2.80
C ASN A 109 -2.66 6.65 1.41
N LEU A 110 -2.78 5.78 0.42
CA LEU A 110 -3.16 6.13 -0.96
C LEU A 110 -4.59 5.73 -1.29
N GLU A 111 -5.49 5.69 -0.29
CA GLU A 111 -6.86 5.21 -0.50
C GLU A 111 -7.58 5.97 -1.62
N GLY A 112 -7.38 7.30 -1.71
CA GLY A 112 -7.98 8.12 -2.77
C GLY A 112 -7.50 7.75 -4.17
N PHE A 113 -6.22 7.38 -4.32
CA PHE A 113 -5.70 6.89 -5.59
C PHE A 113 -6.34 5.55 -5.99
N PHE A 114 -6.47 4.61 -5.04
CA PHE A 114 -7.10 3.31 -5.33
C PHE A 114 -8.60 3.43 -5.61
N THR A 115 -9.30 4.35 -4.94
CA THR A 115 -10.70 4.69 -5.25
C THR A 115 -10.82 5.23 -6.67
N TYR A 116 -10.02 6.23 -7.02
CA TYR A 116 -9.98 6.79 -8.38
C TYR A 116 -9.73 5.71 -9.44
N TRP A 117 -8.74 4.85 -9.22
CA TRP A 117 -8.43 3.75 -10.15
C TRP A 117 -9.60 2.77 -10.34
N ALA A 118 -10.30 2.42 -9.26
CA ALA A 118 -11.44 1.51 -9.32
C ALA A 118 -12.63 2.12 -10.08
N GLU A 119 -12.87 3.42 -9.92
CA GLU A 119 -13.90 4.19 -10.64
C GLU A 119 -13.59 4.24 -12.14
N GLU A 120 -12.36 4.59 -12.52
CA GLU A 120 -11.91 4.61 -13.93
C GLU A 120 -12.02 3.24 -14.59
N LYS A 121 -11.64 2.16 -13.89
CA LYS A 121 -11.81 0.79 -14.38
C LYS A 121 -13.29 0.48 -14.65
N SER A 122 -14.18 0.88 -13.73
CA SER A 122 -15.61 0.60 -13.85
C SER A 122 -16.21 1.33 -15.06
N ALA A 123 -15.90 2.61 -15.22
CA ALA A 123 -16.35 3.41 -16.38
C ALA A 123 -15.85 2.82 -17.72
N ALA A 124 -14.60 2.33 -17.77
CA ALA A 124 -14.08 1.69 -18.97
C ALA A 124 -14.82 0.39 -19.34
N ILE A 125 -15.20 -0.42 -18.34
CA ILE A 125 -15.97 -1.66 -18.55
C ILE A 125 -17.37 -1.33 -19.10
N GLU A 126 -18.04 -0.34 -18.52
CA GLU A 126 -19.38 0.10 -18.97
C GLU A 126 -19.36 0.58 -20.43
N ALA A 127 -18.39 1.43 -20.79
CA ALA A 127 -18.24 1.92 -22.17
C ALA A 127 -17.97 0.80 -23.20
N MET A 128 -17.27 -0.28 -22.80
CA MET A 128 -17.06 -1.44 -23.68
C MET A 128 -18.34 -2.25 -23.90
N GLN A 129 -19.23 -2.32 -22.90
CA GLN A 129 -20.51 -3.03 -23.02
C GLN A 129 -21.51 -2.27 -23.91
N GLU A 130 -21.53 -0.94 -23.82
CA GLU A 130 -22.38 -0.09 -24.66
C GLU A 130 -22.01 -0.15 -26.15
N ASN A 131 -20.71 -0.26 -26.48
CA ASN A 131 -20.24 -0.37 -27.87
C ASN A 131 -20.44 -1.78 -28.50
N GLN A 132 -20.91 -2.76 -27.72
CA GLN A 132 -21.19 -4.12 -28.19
C GLN A 132 -22.69 -4.40 -28.36
N GLN A 133 -23.56 -3.41 -28.08
CA GLN A 133 -25.02 -3.44 -28.31
C GLN A 133 -25.38 -2.68 -29.59
#